data_AF-A0A535LU80-F1
#
_entry.id   AF-A0A535LU80-F1
#
_cell.length_a   1.000
_cell.length_b   1.000
_cell.length_c   1.000
_cell.angle_alpha   90.00
_cell.angle_beta   90.00
_cell.angle_gamma   90.00
#
_symmetry.space_group_name_H-M   'P 1'
#
loop_
_entity.id
_entity.type
_entity.pdbx_description
1 polymer ?
#
loop_
_entity_poly.entity_id
_entity_poly.type
_entity_poly.pdbx_seq_one_letter_code
_entity_poly.pdbx_strand_id
1 'polypeptide(L)'
;MAKNAADLANPTRKNGNHKNGATKPGLRFGRYFTPEGSHAYDLIEWERRTAAITGEKGQLIFEQKDVEVPRSWSQLAINVVAQKYFRGGAGTPERETSVRQLIDRVVETLKKWGLEGAYFATDEDAQNWAEELRFLLVTQHASFNSPVWFNLGVPGRSQQGSACFINSVQDSMESILELVKTEGMLFKFGSGTGTNLSVLRSSREQLSGGGTASGPVSFMKGYDSFAGSIKSGGTTRRAAKMVILNADHPDIRDFIHSKADEEKKAWALIEAGYNVGFNVPGGAYDSVQFQNANHSVRVTDEFMQAV
;
A
#
# COMPACT_ATOMS: atom_id res chain seq x y z
N MET A 1 7.76 -33.71 15.50
CA MET A 1 8.36 -32.68 14.63
C MET A 1 7.58 -32.71 13.35
N ALA A 2 6.98 -31.58 12.97
CA ALA A 2 6.29 -31.45 11.68
C ALA A 2 7.34 -31.59 10.58
N LYS A 3 7.15 -32.59 9.71
CA LYS A 3 8.00 -32.79 8.53
C LYS A 3 7.44 -32.05 7.31
N ASN A 4 6.16 -31.69 7.35
CA ASN A 4 5.45 -30.96 6.30
C ASN A 4 4.54 -29.86 6.89
N ALA A 5 4.20 -28.83 6.10
CA ALA A 5 3.26 -27.78 6.49
C ALA A 5 1.86 -28.32 6.88
N ALA A 6 1.49 -29.51 6.42
CA ALA A 6 0.25 -30.19 6.78
C ALA A 6 0.20 -30.70 8.24
N ASP A 7 1.34 -30.80 8.92
CA ASP A 7 1.42 -31.33 10.29
C ASP A 7 1.09 -30.27 11.37
N LEU A 8 0.76 -29.02 10.97
CA LEU A 8 0.51 -27.89 11.87
C LEU A 8 -0.84 -27.93 12.62
N ALA A 9 -1.63 -29.00 12.46
CA ALA A 9 -2.97 -29.11 13.04
C ALA A 9 -3.02 -29.43 14.56
N ASN A 10 -1.89 -29.46 15.29
CA ASN A 10 -1.91 -29.77 16.72
C ASN A 10 -0.79 -29.08 17.53
N PRO A 11 -1.05 -27.93 18.18
CA PRO A 11 -0.05 -27.23 18.95
C PRO A 11 -0.10 -27.67 20.41
N THR A 12 0.65 -28.70 20.76
CA THR A 12 1.01 -28.93 22.18
C THR A 12 2.51 -29.09 22.30
N ARG A 13 3.22 -28.00 22.61
CA ARG A 13 4.49 -28.05 23.36
C ARG A 13 4.86 -26.70 23.96
N LYS A 14 5.29 -26.75 25.22
CA LYS A 14 5.61 -25.63 26.12
C LYS A 14 6.92 -24.95 25.71
N ASN A 15 6.91 -23.61 25.76
CA ASN A 15 8.11 -22.77 25.67
C ASN A 15 9.14 -23.18 26.74
N GLY A 16 10.29 -23.68 26.30
CA GLY A 16 11.44 -23.96 27.16
C GLY A 16 12.13 -22.66 27.56
N ASN A 17 12.05 -22.31 28.83
CA ASN A 17 12.69 -21.14 29.43
C ASN A 17 14.14 -21.51 29.79
N HIS A 18 15.13 -21.12 28.98
CA HIS A 18 16.55 -21.31 29.30
C HIS A 18 17.13 -20.10 30.05
N LYS A 19 17.77 -20.36 31.20
CA LYS A 19 18.33 -19.38 32.14
C LYS A 19 19.75 -18.89 31.79
N ASN A 20 19.91 -17.56 31.87
CA ASN A 20 21.03 -16.72 32.37
C ASN A 20 22.50 -17.04 32.05
N GLY A 21 23.05 -16.25 31.11
CA GLY A 21 24.39 -15.67 31.16
C GLY A 21 24.30 -14.26 30.57
N ALA A 22 24.92 -13.25 31.21
CA ALA A 22 24.72 -11.81 30.96
C ALA A 22 24.37 -11.47 29.50
N THR A 23 23.07 -11.31 29.23
CA THR A 23 22.56 -11.22 27.87
C THR A 23 22.77 -9.80 27.37
N LYS A 24 23.45 -9.64 26.22
CA LYS A 24 23.35 -8.40 25.45
C LYS A 24 21.87 -8.00 25.36
N PRO A 25 21.52 -6.72 25.60
CA PRO A 25 20.15 -6.27 25.42
C PRO A 25 19.73 -6.53 23.96
N GLY A 26 18.53 -7.08 23.76
CA GLY A 26 18.02 -7.43 22.43
C GLY A 26 16.94 -8.51 22.48
N LEU A 27 16.18 -8.63 21.39
CA LEU A 27 15.16 -9.65 21.22
C LEU A 27 15.79 -11.03 21.03
N ARG A 28 15.15 -12.03 21.65
CA ARG A 28 15.50 -13.45 21.53
C ARG A 28 14.47 -14.15 20.65
N PHE A 29 14.93 -14.96 19.70
CA PHE A 29 14.07 -15.68 18.77
C PHE A 29 14.46 -17.15 18.70
N GLY A 30 13.53 -18.00 19.11
CA GLY A 30 13.60 -19.44 18.88
C GLY A 30 12.97 -19.85 17.55
N ARG A 31 13.17 -21.11 17.21
CA ARG A 31 12.53 -21.78 16.06
C ARG A 31 11.14 -22.29 16.46
N TYR A 32 10.13 -22.00 15.66
CA TYR A 32 8.75 -22.46 15.91
C TYR A 32 8.19 -23.24 14.73
N PHE A 33 8.12 -22.63 13.55
CA PHE A 33 7.63 -23.26 12.34
C PHE A 33 8.70 -24.09 11.63
N THR A 34 9.95 -23.65 11.74
CA THR A 34 11.06 -24.22 10.96
C THR A 34 11.99 -25.03 11.87
N PRO A 35 12.37 -26.28 11.55
CA PRO A 35 13.32 -27.06 12.37
C PRO A 35 14.66 -26.34 12.58
N GLU A 36 15.37 -26.63 13.68
CA GLU A 36 16.71 -26.09 13.90
C GLU A 36 17.66 -26.45 12.75
N GLY A 37 18.46 -25.47 12.30
CA GLY A 37 19.42 -25.64 11.22
C GLY A 37 18.85 -25.76 9.80
N SER A 38 17.51 -25.79 9.62
CA SER A 38 16.90 -25.87 8.29
C SER A 38 16.71 -24.49 7.64
N HIS A 39 16.60 -24.45 6.32
CA HIS A 39 16.10 -23.27 5.62
C HIS A 39 14.57 -23.36 5.45
N ALA A 40 13.85 -22.25 5.58
CA ALA A 40 12.39 -22.23 5.50
C ALA A 40 11.85 -22.81 4.18
N TYR A 41 12.56 -22.54 3.08
CA TYR A 41 12.16 -23.00 1.76
C TYR A 41 12.38 -24.50 1.51
N ASP A 42 13.15 -25.19 2.35
CA ASP A 42 13.37 -26.64 2.24
C ASP A 42 12.08 -27.42 2.61
N LEU A 43 11.17 -26.76 3.33
CA LEU A 43 9.89 -27.31 3.77
C LEU A 43 8.77 -27.14 2.73
N ILE A 44 9.08 -26.55 1.57
CA ILE A 44 8.11 -26.14 0.57
C ILE A 44 8.37 -26.90 -0.73
N GLU A 45 7.31 -27.41 -1.35
CA GLU A 45 7.37 -27.97 -2.71
C GLU A 45 7.29 -26.84 -3.74
N TRP A 46 8.22 -26.83 -4.70
CA TRP A 46 8.36 -25.77 -5.71
C TRP A 46 8.14 -26.30 -7.10
N GLU A 47 7.64 -25.44 -7.98
CA GLU A 47 7.55 -25.72 -9.40
C GLU A 47 7.66 -24.43 -10.22
N ARG A 48 7.81 -24.60 -11.54
CA ARG A 48 7.83 -23.49 -12.49
C ARG A 48 6.49 -23.40 -13.19
N ARG A 49 5.91 -22.20 -13.21
CA ARG A 49 4.66 -21.90 -13.93
C ARG A 49 4.83 -20.62 -14.75
N THR A 50 4.04 -20.50 -15.81
CA THR A 50 3.94 -19.24 -16.57
C THR A 50 2.95 -18.32 -15.88
N ALA A 51 3.36 -17.09 -15.58
CA ALA A 51 2.48 -16.02 -15.17
C ALA A 51 1.94 -15.30 -16.41
N ALA A 52 0.62 -15.30 -16.61
CA ALA A 52 0.00 -14.66 -17.78
C ALA A 52 -1.30 -13.95 -17.40
N ILE A 53 -1.49 -12.73 -17.91
CA ILE A 53 -2.70 -11.93 -17.69
C ILE A 53 -3.23 -11.54 -19.06
N THR A 54 -4.50 -11.87 -19.31
CA THR A 54 -5.25 -11.49 -20.51
C THR A 54 -6.25 -10.39 -20.20
N GLY A 55 -6.49 -9.52 -21.17
CA GLY A 55 -7.53 -8.49 -21.09
C GLY A 55 -8.93 -9.03 -21.41
N GLU A 56 -9.93 -8.18 -21.27
CA GLU A 56 -11.34 -8.52 -21.54
C GLU A 56 -11.59 -8.99 -22.98
N LYS A 57 -10.79 -8.54 -23.95
CA LYS A 57 -10.86 -8.99 -25.36
C LYS A 57 -9.92 -10.17 -25.66
N GLY A 58 -9.38 -10.82 -24.63
CA GLY A 58 -8.49 -11.97 -24.75
C GLY A 58 -7.04 -11.63 -25.13
N GLN A 59 -6.69 -10.35 -25.32
CA GLN A 59 -5.31 -9.98 -25.64
C GLN A 59 -4.37 -10.18 -24.44
N LEU A 60 -3.16 -10.66 -24.69
CA LEU A 60 -2.14 -10.84 -23.66
C LEU A 60 -1.63 -9.46 -23.19
N ILE A 61 -1.83 -9.15 -21.90
CA ILE A 61 -1.39 -7.90 -21.27
C ILE A 61 0.00 -8.07 -20.63
N PHE A 62 0.25 -9.24 -20.07
CA PHE A 62 1.51 -9.55 -19.38
C PHE A 62 1.78 -11.04 -19.49
N GLU A 63 3.03 -11.41 -19.74
CA GLU A 63 3.51 -12.78 -19.65
C GLU A 63 4.91 -12.79 -19.05
N GLN A 64 5.15 -13.75 -18.16
CA GLN A 64 6.49 -14.13 -17.71
C GLN A 64 6.54 -15.65 -17.55
N LYS A 65 7.39 -16.31 -18.32
CA LYS A 65 7.58 -17.76 -18.30
C LYS A 65 8.54 -18.17 -17.18
N ASP A 66 8.51 -19.46 -16.85
CA ASP A 66 9.45 -20.12 -15.95
C ASP A 66 9.58 -19.51 -14.55
N VAL A 67 8.46 -18.96 -14.04
CA VAL A 67 8.41 -18.37 -12.70
C VAL A 67 8.39 -19.47 -11.65
N GLU A 68 9.39 -19.48 -10.77
CA GLU A 68 9.52 -20.43 -9.67
C GLU A 68 8.69 -19.98 -8.46
N VAL A 69 7.73 -20.82 -8.08
CA VAL A 69 6.72 -20.54 -7.04
C VAL A 69 6.46 -21.77 -6.19
N PRO A 70 5.92 -21.62 -4.97
CA PRO A 70 5.38 -22.74 -4.22
C PRO A 70 4.23 -23.41 -4.99
N ARG A 71 4.23 -24.74 -5.05
CA ARG A 71 3.20 -25.52 -5.76
C ARG A 71 1.78 -25.23 -5.27
N SER A 72 1.65 -24.91 -3.97
CA SER A 72 0.38 -24.59 -3.32
C SER A 72 -0.23 -23.25 -3.75
N TRP A 73 0.55 -22.35 -4.39
CA TRP A 73 0.04 -21.05 -4.79
C TRP A 73 -0.91 -21.15 -5.98
N SER A 74 -1.97 -20.34 -5.95
CA SER A 74 -2.92 -20.23 -7.07
C SER A 74 -2.31 -19.50 -8.27
N GLN A 75 -2.81 -19.81 -9.47
CA GLN A 75 -2.38 -19.11 -10.68
C GLN A 75 -2.61 -17.59 -10.60
N LEU A 76 -3.67 -17.15 -9.93
CA LEU A 76 -3.94 -15.72 -9.70
C LEU A 76 -2.86 -15.08 -8.83
N ALA A 77 -2.43 -15.73 -7.75
CA ALA A 77 -1.34 -15.22 -6.90
C ALA A 77 -0.03 -15.10 -7.68
N ILE A 78 0.29 -16.11 -8.50
CA ILE A 78 1.48 -16.13 -9.35
C ILE A 78 1.44 -14.98 -10.35
N ASN A 79 0.32 -14.79 -11.05
CA ASN A 79 0.11 -13.70 -11.99
C ASN A 79 0.31 -12.33 -11.33
N VAL A 80 -0.28 -12.12 -10.15
CA VAL A 80 -0.17 -10.85 -9.41
C VAL A 80 1.25 -10.60 -8.92
N VAL A 81 1.92 -11.61 -8.36
CA VAL A 81 3.30 -11.50 -7.86
C VAL A 81 4.27 -11.17 -8.97
N ALA A 82 4.22 -11.92 -10.07
CA ALA A 82 5.08 -11.66 -11.22
C ALA A 82 4.82 -10.28 -11.82
N GLN A 83 3.56 -9.89 -12.03
CA GLN A 83 3.26 -8.60 -12.67
C GLN A 83 3.63 -7.39 -11.78
N LYS A 84 3.27 -7.43 -10.49
CA LYS A 84 3.28 -6.22 -9.64
C LYS A 84 4.46 -6.13 -8.68
N TYR A 85 5.02 -7.26 -8.27
CA TYR A 85 5.96 -7.32 -7.15
C TYR A 85 7.38 -7.66 -7.58
N PHE A 86 7.54 -8.50 -8.61
CA PHE A 86 8.85 -8.77 -9.19
C PHE A 86 9.51 -7.52 -9.76
N ARG A 87 10.80 -7.37 -9.43
CA ARG A 87 11.67 -6.26 -9.85
C ARG A 87 12.57 -6.68 -11.00
N GLY A 88 13.22 -5.68 -11.62
CA GLY A 88 13.90 -5.83 -12.91
C GLY A 88 12.95 -5.68 -14.10
N GLY A 89 13.50 -5.21 -15.22
CA GLY A 89 12.74 -5.05 -16.46
C GLY A 89 12.35 -6.40 -17.06
N ALA A 90 11.20 -6.48 -17.72
CA ALA A 90 10.84 -7.72 -18.41
C ALA A 90 11.91 -8.07 -19.46
N GLY A 91 12.37 -9.32 -19.45
CA GLY A 91 13.42 -9.81 -20.37
C GLY A 91 14.85 -9.41 -19.98
N THR A 92 15.07 -8.72 -18.86
CA THR A 92 16.44 -8.39 -18.39
C THR A 92 16.94 -9.44 -17.39
N PRO A 93 18.27 -9.65 -17.25
CA PRO A 93 18.84 -10.58 -16.28
C PRO A 93 18.49 -10.26 -14.82
N GLU A 94 18.22 -8.98 -14.53
CA GLU A 94 17.86 -8.50 -13.20
C GLU A 94 16.39 -8.79 -12.84
N ARG A 95 15.62 -9.34 -13.78
CA ARG A 95 14.23 -9.71 -13.55
C ARG A 95 14.13 -10.80 -12.51
N GLU A 96 13.44 -10.52 -11.42
CA GLU A 96 13.05 -11.54 -10.44
C GLU A 96 12.18 -12.59 -11.16
N THR A 97 12.54 -13.86 -10.98
CA THR A 97 11.89 -15.04 -11.57
C THR A 97 11.48 -16.06 -10.52
N SER A 98 11.77 -15.82 -9.25
CA SER A 98 11.39 -16.69 -8.13
C SER A 98 10.77 -15.91 -6.99
N VAL A 99 9.72 -16.47 -6.37
CA VAL A 99 9.15 -15.93 -5.13
C VAL A 99 10.19 -15.88 -4.01
N ARG A 100 11.20 -16.76 -4.03
CA ARG A 100 12.34 -16.73 -3.08
C ARG A 100 13.08 -15.41 -3.15
N GLN A 101 13.38 -14.91 -4.35
CA GLN A 101 14.08 -13.64 -4.55
C GLN A 101 13.29 -12.46 -3.97
N LEU A 102 11.97 -12.44 -4.21
CA LEU A 102 11.08 -11.41 -3.66
C LEU A 102 11.07 -11.42 -2.12
N ILE A 103 10.91 -12.60 -1.52
CA ILE A 103 10.86 -12.75 -0.05
C ILE A 103 12.23 -12.42 0.55
N ASP A 104 13.31 -13.00 0.02
CA ASP A 104 14.66 -12.79 0.53
C ASP A 104 15.08 -11.34 0.45
N ARG A 105 14.74 -10.63 -0.64
CA ARG A 105 15.03 -9.19 -0.75
C ARG A 105 14.46 -8.41 0.44
N VAL A 106 13.23 -8.71 0.85
CA VAL A 106 12.60 -8.03 1.99
C VAL A 106 13.17 -8.54 3.31
N VAL A 107 13.21 -9.86 3.51
CA VAL A 107 13.65 -10.47 4.78
C VAL A 107 15.09 -10.13 5.10
N GLU A 108 16.00 -10.21 4.13
CA GLU A 108 17.42 -9.89 4.35
C GLU A 108 17.63 -8.39 4.58
N THR A 109 16.86 -7.52 3.91
CA THR A 109 16.89 -6.09 4.18
C THR A 109 16.48 -5.79 5.62
N LEU A 110 15.38 -6.37 6.09
CA LEU A 110 14.89 -6.19 7.44
C LEU A 110 15.82 -6.81 8.49
N LYS A 111 16.37 -8.01 8.23
CA LYS A 111 17.36 -8.67 9.09
C LYS A 111 18.58 -7.78 9.27
N LYS A 112 19.11 -7.26 8.16
CA LYS A 112 20.26 -6.34 8.15
C LYS A 112 19.98 -5.10 9.00
N TRP A 113 18.85 -4.42 8.80
CA TRP A 113 18.50 -3.24 9.60
C TRP A 113 18.28 -3.58 11.08
N GLY A 114 17.72 -4.75 11.37
CA GLY A 114 17.57 -5.24 12.74
C GLY A 114 18.92 -5.45 13.44
N LEU A 115 19.91 -5.99 12.72
CA LEU A 115 21.29 -6.13 13.22
C LEU A 115 21.97 -4.77 13.42
N GLU A 116 21.91 -3.89 12.42
CA GLU A 116 22.48 -2.53 12.47
C GLU A 116 21.85 -1.69 13.60
N GLY A 117 20.55 -1.87 13.85
CA GLY A 117 19.81 -1.23 14.94
C GLY A 117 19.94 -1.92 16.30
N ALA A 118 20.76 -2.97 16.41
CA ALA A 118 20.94 -3.77 17.63
C ALA A 118 19.62 -4.30 18.24
N TYR A 119 18.66 -4.66 17.39
CA TYR A 119 17.37 -5.23 17.83
C TYR A 119 17.48 -6.67 18.34
N PHE A 120 18.48 -7.43 17.88
CA PHE A 120 18.66 -8.84 18.23
C PHE A 120 19.73 -9.03 19.30
N ALA A 121 19.52 -9.96 20.22
CA ALA A 121 20.51 -10.24 21.26
C ALA A 121 21.75 -10.98 20.70
N THR A 122 21.57 -11.79 19.64
CA THR A 122 22.63 -12.54 18.95
C THR A 122 22.35 -12.64 17.45
N ASP A 123 23.38 -13.00 16.68
CA ASP A 123 23.25 -13.30 15.24
C ASP A 123 22.36 -14.52 15.00
N GLU A 124 22.37 -15.48 15.92
CA GLU A 124 21.47 -16.64 15.88
C GLU A 124 20.00 -16.21 16.01
N ASP A 125 19.70 -15.26 16.91
CA ASP A 125 18.34 -14.71 17.06
C ASP A 125 17.89 -14.01 15.76
N ALA A 126 18.78 -13.27 15.10
CA ALA A 126 18.48 -12.62 13.82
C ALA A 126 18.23 -13.64 12.70
N GLN A 127 19.01 -14.73 12.66
CA GLN A 127 18.84 -15.78 11.68
C GLN A 127 17.56 -16.59 11.92
N ASN A 128 17.25 -16.92 13.18
CA ASN A 128 16.01 -17.58 13.55
C ASN A 128 14.80 -16.74 13.16
N TRP A 129 14.83 -15.44 13.47
CA TRP A 129 13.78 -14.50 13.05
C TRP A 129 13.57 -14.50 11.52
N ALA A 130 14.65 -14.48 10.74
CA ALA A 130 14.58 -14.43 9.29
C ALA A 130 13.95 -15.69 8.69
N GLU A 131 14.32 -16.87 9.18
CA GLU A 131 13.75 -18.13 8.69
C GLU A 131 12.27 -18.31 9.08
N GLU A 132 11.89 -17.93 10.31
CA GLU A 132 10.50 -17.93 10.73
C GLU A 132 9.66 -16.97 9.88
N LEU A 133 10.20 -15.78 9.58
CA LEU A 133 9.54 -14.82 8.69
C LEU A 133 9.43 -15.35 7.26
N ARG A 134 10.50 -15.95 6.69
CA ARG A 134 10.44 -16.60 5.37
C ARG A 134 9.33 -17.63 5.30
N PHE A 135 9.24 -18.49 6.32
CA PHE A 135 8.21 -19.52 6.39
C PHE A 135 6.81 -18.90 6.38
N LEU A 136 6.55 -17.92 7.25
CA LEU A 136 5.26 -17.25 7.34
C LEU A 136 4.85 -16.61 6.00
N LEU A 137 5.80 -16.00 5.30
CA LEU A 137 5.56 -15.32 4.02
C LEU A 137 5.33 -16.32 2.88
N VAL A 138 6.17 -17.34 2.74
CA VAL A 138 6.08 -18.30 1.62
C VAL A 138 4.84 -19.20 1.74
N THR A 139 4.41 -19.49 2.96
CA THR A 139 3.20 -20.26 3.25
C THR A 139 1.94 -19.40 3.38
N GLN A 140 2.06 -18.08 3.18
CA GLN A 140 0.96 -17.11 3.22
C GLN A 140 0.21 -17.03 4.57
N HIS A 141 0.84 -17.38 5.69
CA HIS A 141 0.30 -17.13 7.03
C HIS A 141 0.31 -15.65 7.41
N ALA A 142 1.23 -14.88 6.80
CA ALA A 142 1.29 -13.44 6.92
C ALA A 142 1.72 -12.81 5.59
N SER A 143 1.44 -11.52 5.42
CA SER A 143 1.95 -10.75 4.29
C SER A 143 2.12 -9.29 4.69
N PHE A 144 3.13 -8.64 4.13
CA PHE A 144 3.29 -7.20 4.27
C PHE A 144 2.35 -6.44 3.33
N ASN A 145 2.04 -5.20 3.68
CA ASN A 145 1.38 -4.27 2.78
C ASN A 145 2.25 -3.99 1.53
N SER A 146 1.62 -3.60 0.42
CA SER A 146 2.29 -3.52 -0.89
C SER A 146 3.56 -2.66 -0.95
N PRO A 147 3.65 -1.46 -0.33
CA PRO A 147 4.87 -0.66 -0.31
C PRO A 147 6.12 -1.40 0.18
N VAL A 148 5.98 -2.31 1.16
CA VAL A 148 7.11 -3.14 1.62
C VAL A 148 7.71 -3.92 0.45
N TRP A 149 6.86 -4.65 -0.28
CA TRP A 149 7.27 -5.45 -1.43
C TRP A 149 7.78 -4.61 -2.61
N PHE A 150 7.23 -3.41 -2.79
CA PHE A 150 7.59 -2.50 -3.87
C PHE A 150 8.96 -1.86 -3.71
N ASN A 151 9.36 -1.61 -2.47
CA ASN A 151 10.42 -0.64 -2.18
C ASN A 151 11.60 -1.24 -1.42
N LEU A 152 11.36 -2.10 -0.43
CA LEU A 152 12.42 -2.54 0.48
C LEU A 152 13.43 -3.42 -0.24
N GLY A 153 14.71 -3.10 -0.06
CA GLY A 153 15.82 -3.83 -0.68
C GLY A 153 15.98 -3.59 -2.18
N VAL A 154 15.19 -2.69 -2.79
CA VAL A 154 15.34 -2.32 -4.20
C VAL A 154 16.41 -1.22 -4.34
N PRO A 155 17.50 -1.43 -5.09
CA PRO A 155 18.56 -0.45 -5.26
C PRO A 155 18.06 0.87 -5.87
N GLY A 156 18.60 2.00 -5.40
CA GLY A 156 18.27 3.34 -5.92
C GLY A 156 16.84 3.81 -5.65
N ARG A 157 16.08 3.08 -4.81
CA ARG A 157 14.68 3.38 -4.50
C ARG A 157 14.52 3.83 -3.06
N SER A 158 13.56 4.73 -2.82
CA SER A 158 13.15 5.09 -1.45
C SER A 158 12.68 3.85 -0.71
N GLN A 159 13.09 3.68 0.55
CA GLN A 159 12.77 2.53 1.39
C GLN A 159 11.44 2.70 2.15
N GLN A 160 10.44 3.32 1.53
CA GLN A 160 9.14 3.60 2.14
C GLN A 160 8.32 2.31 2.31
N GLY A 161 8.19 1.83 3.55
CA GLY A 161 7.41 0.62 3.86
C GLY A 161 5.96 0.87 4.26
N SER A 162 5.60 2.08 4.69
CA SER A 162 4.26 2.38 5.23
C SER A 162 3.21 2.59 4.14
N ALA A 163 2.03 1.99 4.26
CA ALA A 163 0.93 2.23 3.30
C ALA A 163 0.09 3.47 3.59
N CYS A 164 0.01 3.90 4.84
CA CYS A 164 -0.96 4.91 5.27
C CYS A 164 -0.25 6.08 5.95
N PHE A 165 -0.62 7.30 5.56
CA PHE A 165 -0.13 8.54 6.17
C PHE A 165 -1.31 9.46 6.46
N ILE A 166 -1.28 10.09 7.63
CA ILE A 166 -2.19 11.18 7.99
C ILE A 166 -1.39 12.46 7.96
N ASN A 167 -1.82 13.42 7.16
CA ASN A 167 -1.17 14.71 7.03
C ASN A 167 -2.02 15.80 7.68
N SER A 168 -1.36 16.83 8.18
CA SER A 168 -1.99 18.05 8.67
C SER A 168 -1.79 19.18 7.68
N VAL A 169 -2.71 20.14 7.69
CA VAL A 169 -2.61 21.38 6.93
C VAL A 169 -2.93 22.55 7.86
N GLN A 170 -2.40 23.73 7.55
CA GLN A 170 -2.75 24.98 8.20
C GLN A 170 -3.50 25.86 7.21
N ASP A 171 -4.28 26.82 7.71
CA ASP A 171 -5.05 27.76 6.88
C ASP A 171 -4.17 28.88 6.29
N SER A 172 -3.19 28.48 5.50
CA SER A 172 -2.29 29.34 4.73
C SER A 172 -2.00 28.71 3.36
N MET A 173 -1.75 29.56 2.36
CA MET A 173 -1.46 29.07 1.01
C MET A 173 -0.19 28.21 0.97
N GLU A 174 0.83 28.57 1.75
CA GLU A 174 2.08 27.81 1.85
C GLU A 174 1.81 26.39 2.36
N SER A 175 1.01 26.24 3.43
CA SER A 175 0.70 24.92 3.99
C SER A 175 -0.20 24.10 3.06
N ILE A 176 -1.17 24.74 2.42
CA ILE A 176 -2.06 24.12 1.41
C ILE A 176 -1.27 23.55 0.25
N LEU A 177 -0.25 24.26 -0.25
CA LEU A 177 0.58 23.81 -1.36
C LEU A 177 1.65 22.79 -0.92
N GLU A 178 2.21 22.93 0.28
CA GLU A 178 3.15 21.93 0.83
C GLU A 178 2.46 20.59 1.06
N LEU A 179 1.17 20.58 1.41
CA LEU A 179 0.38 19.35 1.47
C LEU A 179 0.37 18.62 0.11
N VAL A 180 0.14 19.32 -1.00
CA VAL A 180 0.15 18.72 -2.35
C VAL A 180 1.48 18.04 -2.63
N LYS A 181 2.58 18.75 -2.35
CA LYS A 181 3.93 18.22 -2.56
C LYS A 181 4.17 16.99 -1.70
N THR A 182 3.79 17.05 -0.43
CA THR A 182 3.96 15.95 0.54
C THR A 182 3.19 14.72 0.06
N GLU A 183 1.90 14.88 -0.25
CA GLU A 183 1.06 13.79 -0.73
C GLU A 183 1.56 13.22 -2.05
N GLY A 184 1.96 14.07 -3.00
CA GLY A 184 2.51 13.62 -4.28
C GLY A 184 3.77 12.76 -4.12
N MET A 185 4.65 13.12 -3.19
CA MET A 185 5.85 12.32 -2.87
C MET A 185 5.50 11.00 -2.19
N LEU A 186 4.49 10.97 -1.32
CA LEU A 186 4.01 9.74 -0.70
C LEU A 186 3.36 8.80 -1.73
N PHE A 187 2.55 9.35 -2.64
CA PHE A 187 1.92 8.61 -3.74
C PHE A 187 2.97 7.97 -4.65
N LYS A 188 4.02 8.72 -5.03
CA LYS A 188 5.13 8.23 -5.87
C LYS A 188 5.70 6.89 -5.38
N PHE A 189 5.77 6.69 -4.07
CA PHE A 189 6.34 5.49 -3.46
C PHE A 189 5.30 4.45 -3.00
N GLY A 190 4.02 4.62 -3.32
CA GLY A 190 3.02 3.56 -3.15
C GLY A 190 2.08 3.73 -1.97
N SER A 191 2.13 4.86 -1.27
CA SER A 191 1.33 5.08 -0.05
C SER A 191 0.08 5.89 -0.34
N GLY A 192 -0.96 5.68 0.46
CA GLY A 192 -2.14 6.53 0.49
C GLY A 192 -2.06 7.58 1.60
N THR A 193 -2.84 8.65 1.43
CA THR A 193 -2.85 9.78 2.37
C THR A 193 -4.26 10.08 2.85
N GLY A 194 -4.37 10.62 4.06
CA GLY A 194 -5.60 11.14 4.64
C GLY A 194 -5.37 12.50 5.27
N THR A 195 -6.28 13.44 5.03
CA THR A 195 -6.19 14.79 5.59
C THR A 195 -7.57 15.29 5.99
N ASN A 196 -7.69 15.86 7.19
CA ASN A 196 -8.87 16.62 7.60
C ASN A 196 -8.67 18.09 7.21
N LEU A 197 -9.54 18.60 6.34
CA LEU A 197 -9.46 19.97 5.80
C LEU A 197 -10.31 20.98 6.56
N SER A 198 -10.93 20.59 7.68
CA SER A 198 -11.83 21.47 8.46
C SER A 198 -11.12 22.66 9.12
N VAL A 199 -9.80 22.65 9.11
CA VAL A 199 -8.97 23.79 9.56
C VAL A 199 -8.92 24.91 8.53
N LEU A 200 -9.21 24.62 7.26
CA LEU A 200 -9.26 25.64 6.21
C LEU A 200 -10.52 26.47 6.37
N ARG A 201 -10.39 27.79 6.22
CA ARG A 201 -11.53 28.70 6.33
C ARG A 201 -12.61 28.41 5.28
N SER A 202 -13.86 28.70 5.61
CA SER A 202 -14.99 28.48 4.70
C SER A 202 -14.94 29.40 3.49
N SER A 203 -15.48 28.92 2.37
CA SER A 203 -15.77 29.72 1.18
C SER A 203 -16.61 30.99 1.42
N ARG A 204 -17.26 31.06 2.58
CA ARG A 204 -18.14 32.16 3.01
C ARG A 204 -17.40 33.23 3.80
N GLU A 205 -16.13 33.02 4.14
CA GLU A 205 -15.33 33.96 4.92
C GLU A 205 -14.62 35.00 4.03
N GLN A 206 -14.43 36.21 4.56
CA GLN A 206 -13.72 37.29 3.86
C GLN A 206 -12.19 37.14 3.97
N LEU A 207 -11.49 37.55 2.92
CA LEU A 207 -10.04 37.64 2.92
C LEU A 207 -9.58 39.07 3.24
N SER A 208 -8.41 39.21 3.85
CA SER A 208 -7.80 40.51 4.17
C SER A 208 -7.54 41.37 2.94
N GLY A 209 -7.25 40.74 1.79
CA GLY A 209 -7.03 41.40 0.50
C GLY A 209 -8.32 41.74 -0.27
N GLY A 210 -9.50 41.50 0.31
CA GLY A 210 -10.79 41.62 -0.36
C GLY A 210 -11.26 40.32 -1.02
N GLY A 211 -12.56 40.22 -1.26
CA GLY A 211 -13.21 39.01 -1.75
C GLY A 211 -13.46 37.96 -0.66
N THR A 212 -13.88 36.77 -1.09
CA THR A 212 -14.15 35.62 -0.22
C THR A 212 -13.11 34.52 -0.44
N ALA A 213 -12.92 33.69 0.57
CA ALA A 213 -12.04 32.53 0.45
C ALA A 213 -12.59 31.51 -0.56
N SER A 214 -11.72 30.68 -1.12
CA SER A 214 -12.12 29.59 -2.01
C SER A 214 -12.81 28.43 -1.28
N GLY A 215 -12.52 28.24 0.01
CA GLY A 215 -12.99 27.12 0.82
C GLY A 215 -12.30 25.78 0.52
N PRO A 216 -12.38 24.79 1.44
CA PRO A 216 -11.76 23.48 1.29
C PRO A 216 -12.21 22.72 0.03
N VAL A 217 -13.50 22.79 -0.34
CA VAL A 217 -14.03 22.04 -1.50
C VAL A 217 -13.39 22.48 -2.83
N SER A 218 -12.98 23.75 -2.93
CA SER A 218 -12.27 24.25 -4.11
C SER A 218 -10.85 23.67 -4.19
N PHE A 219 -10.09 23.71 -3.10
CA PHE A 219 -8.74 23.13 -3.05
C PHE A 219 -8.74 21.61 -3.26
N MET A 220 -9.79 20.92 -2.80
CA MET A 220 -9.97 19.49 -3.04
C MET A 220 -9.97 19.12 -4.54
N LYS A 221 -10.49 19.98 -5.43
CA LYS A 221 -10.43 19.75 -6.89
C LYS A 221 -8.99 19.71 -7.39
N GLY A 222 -8.17 20.64 -6.91
CA GLY A 222 -6.73 20.65 -7.19
C GLY A 222 -6.05 19.38 -6.69
N TYR A 223 -6.30 19.01 -5.43
CA TYR A 223 -5.73 17.80 -4.84
C TYR A 223 -6.16 16.52 -5.57
N ASP A 224 -7.42 16.44 -6.00
CA ASP A 224 -7.95 15.34 -6.80
C ASP A 224 -7.23 15.22 -8.15
N SER A 225 -7.01 16.34 -8.82
CA SER A 225 -6.31 16.40 -10.10
C SER A 225 -4.83 15.97 -9.95
N PHE A 226 -4.16 16.38 -8.88
CA PHE A 226 -2.79 15.92 -8.58
C PHE A 226 -2.75 14.43 -8.26
N ALA A 227 -3.70 13.92 -7.48
CA ALA A 227 -3.79 12.49 -7.17
C ALA A 227 -4.04 11.65 -8.45
N GLY A 228 -4.89 12.12 -9.36
CA GLY A 228 -5.13 11.46 -10.65
C GLY A 228 -3.91 11.46 -11.57
N SER A 229 -3.06 12.48 -11.47
CA SER A 229 -1.86 12.63 -12.31
C SER A 229 -0.68 11.74 -11.87
N ILE A 230 -0.68 11.23 -10.63
CA ILE A 230 0.45 10.50 -10.06
C ILE A 230 0.15 9.00 -9.99
N LYS A 231 0.96 8.22 -10.72
CA LYS A 231 0.94 6.76 -10.64
C LYS A 231 1.68 6.27 -9.39
N SER A 232 0.97 5.53 -8.55
CA SER A 232 1.43 5.13 -7.23
C SER A 232 2.44 3.98 -7.30
N GLY A 233 3.56 4.14 -6.59
CA GLY A 233 4.63 3.13 -6.50
C GLY A 233 5.31 2.83 -7.83
N GLY A 234 5.23 3.73 -8.83
CA GLY A 234 5.75 3.46 -10.18
C GLY A 234 5.09 2.26 -10.86
N THR A 235 3.89 1.87 -10.42
CA THR A 235 3.05 0.83 -11.03
C THR A 235 1.83 1.48 -11.70
N THR A 236 0.99 0.70 -12.37
CA THR A 236 -0.26 1.19 -12.99
C THR A 236 -1.36 1.57 -11.97
N ARG A 237 -1.08 1.55 -10.66
CA ARG A 237 -2.06 1.87 -9.61
C ARG A 237 -2.21 3.39 -9.45
N ARG A 238 -3.44 3.89 -9.29
CA ARG A 238 -3.71 5.30 -8.95
C ARG A 238 -3.31 5.62 -7.51
N ALA A 239 -3.03 6.89 -7.23
CA ALA A 239 -2.93 7.39 -5.87
C ALA A 239 -4.23 7.13 -5.10
N ALA A 240 -4.12 6.97 -3.78
CA ALA A 240 -5.27 6.80 -2.89
C ALA A 240 -5.27 7.94 -1.88
N LYS A 241 -6.32 8.77 -1.92
CA LYS A 241 -6.49 9.91 -1.02
C LYS A 241 -7.80 9.79 -0.24
N MET A 242 -7.76 10.15 1.03
CA MET A 242 -8.91 10.35 1.89
C MET A 242 -8.98 11.83 2.28
N VAL A 243 -10.16 12.42 2.18
CA VAL A 243 -10.45 13.78 2.64
C VAL A 243 -11.56 13.74 3.67
N ILE A 244 -11.33 14.42 4.78
CA ILE A 244 -12.31 14.56 5.85
C ILE A 244 -12.72 16.02 5.98
N LEU A 245 -14.02 16.25 6.19
CA LEU A 245 -14.56 17.52 6.65
C LEU A 245 -15.50 17.27 7.84
N ASN A 246 -15.44 18.12 8.86
CA ASN A 246 -16.28 18.01 10.05
C ASN A 246 -17.73 18.41 9.71
N ALA A 247 -18.69 17.78 10.38
CA ALA A 247 -20.12 17.99 10.15
C ALA A 247 -20.59 19.43 10.41
N ASP A 248 -19.88 20.18 11.26
CA ASP A 248 -20.15 21.56 11.63
C ASP A 248 -19.45 22.61 10.73
N HIS A 249 -18.60 22.16 9.80
CA HIS A 249 -17.92 23.07 8.89
C HIS A 249 -18.93 23.80 7.97
N PRO A 250 -18.84 25.13 7.75
CA PRO A 250 -19.87 25.86 6.99
C PRO A 250 -20.06 25.39 5.54
N ASP A 251 -19.01 24.82 4.93
CA ASP A 251 -19.02 24.25 3.58
C ASP A 251 -19.44 22.75 3.53
N ILE A 252 -19.94 22.18 4.63
CA ILE A 252 -20.27 20.74 4.70
C ILE A 252 -21.28 20.30 3.65
N ARG A 253 -22.27 21.14 3.31
CA ARG A 253 -23.27 20.81 2.29
C ARG A 253 -22.64 20.65 0.91
N ASP A 254 -21.72 21.55 0.56
CA ASP A 254 -21.00 21.47 -0.72
C ASP A 254 -20.09 20.23 -0.74
N PHE A 255 -19.47 19.90 0.40
CA PHE A 255 -18.65 18.69 0.54
C PHE A 255 -19.44 17.40 0.32
N ILE A 256 -20.61 17.23 0.95
CA ILE A 256 -21.41 16.00 0.81
C ILE A 256 -22.02 15.84 -0.59
N HIS A 257 -22.36 16.94 -1.26
CA HIS A 257 -22.93 16.90 -2.61
C HIS A 257 -21.87 16.83 -3.72
N SER A 258 -20.61 17.21 -3.43
CA SER A 258 -19.52 17.34 -4.41
C SER A 258 -19.41 16.19 -5.40
N LYS A 259 -19.36 14.93 -4.93
CA LYS A 259 -19.24 13.76 -5.82
C LYS A 259 -20.54 13.46 -6.57
N ALA A 260 -21.69 13.66 -5.94
CA ALA A 260 -22.99 13.40 -6.56
C ALA A 260 -23.28 14.39 -7.69
N ASP A 261 -22.81 15.63 -7.57
CA ASP A 261 -22.97 16.64 -8.62
C ASP A 261 -21.99 16.42 -9.78
N GLU A 262 -20.77 15.94 -9.53
CA GLU A 262 -19.85 15.50 -10.60
C GLU A 262 -20.37 14.24 -11.32
N GLU A 263 -21.04 13.34 -10.60
CA GLU A 263 -21.69 12.16 -11.20
C GLU A 263 -22.73 12.57 -12.25
N LYS A 264 -23.57 13.58 -11.97
CA LYS A 264 -24.52 14.12 -12.95
C LYS A 264 -23.83 14.59 -14.24
N LYS A 265 -22.64 15.20 -14.13
CA LYS A 265 -21.85 15.63 -15.28
C LYS A 265 -21.31 14.42 -16.05
N ALA A 266 -20.84 13.40 -15.35
CA ALA A 266 -20.39 12.15 -15.98
C ALA A 266 -21.52 11.51 -16.79
N TRP A 267 -22.74 11.44 -16.25
CA TRP A 267 -23.91 10.94 -16.97
C TRP A 267 -24.25 11.76 -18.22
N ALA A 268 -24.24 13.08 -18.12
CA ALA A 268 -24.45 13.94 -19.29
C ALA A 268 -23.40 13.71 -20.39
N LEU A 269 -22.13 13.46 -20.01
CA LEU A 269 -21.08 13.10 -20.96
C LEU A 269 -21.31 11.71 -21.57
N ILE A 270 -21.72 10.72 -20.77
CA ILE A 270 -22.03 9.36 -21.26
C ILE A 270 -23.18 9.41 -22.26
N GLU A 271 -24.24 10.16 -21.96
CA GLU A 271 -25.39 10.35 -22.85
C GLU A 271 -24.98 11.04 -24.17
N ALA A 272 -23.98 11.93 -24.11
CA ALA A 272 -23.38 12.55 -25.29
C ALA A 272 -22.42 11.63 -26.07
N GLY A 273 -22.21 10.39 -25.62
CA GLY A 273 -21.40 9.37 -26.31
C GLY A 273 -19.96 9.22 -25.81
N TYR A 274 -19.59 9.85 -24.70
CA TYR A 274 -18.27 9.66 -24.10
C TYR A 274 -18.13 8.27 -23.47
N ASN A 275 -16.92 7.73 -23.46
CA ASN A 275 -16.66 6.39 -22.92
C ASN A 275 -16.97 6.33 -21.41
N VAL A 276 -17.77 5.33 -21.01
CA VAL A 276 -18.19 5.10 -19.62
C VAL A 276 -17.10 4.43 -18.75
N GLY A 277 -16.06 3.87 -19.36
CA GLY A 277 -15.01 3.17 -18.65
C GLY A 277 -14.21 4.08 -17.73
N PHE A 278 -13.92 3.60 -16.52
CA PHE A 278 -13.00 4.28 -15.62
C PHE A 278 -11.57 4.26 -16.16
N ASN A 279 -10.84 5.38 -16.00
CA ASN A 279 -9.45 5.54 -16.46
C ASN A 279 -9.26 5.41 -17.98
N VAL A 280 -10.30 5.72 -18.76
CA VAL A 280 -10.17 5.87 -20.20
C VAL A 280 -9.81 7.33 -20.49
N PRO A 281 -8.63 7.62 -21.07
CA PRO A 281 -8.25 9.00 -21.38
C PRO A 281 -9.31 9.71 -22.21
N GLY A 282 -9.80 10.86 -21.73
CA GLY A 282 -10.87 11.61 -22.37
C GLY A 282 -12.26 10.96 -22.27
N GLY A 283 -12.42 9.92 -21.45
CA GLY A 283 -13.72 9.33 -21.10
C GLY A 283 -14.49 10.22 -20.12
N ALA A 284 -15.75 9.86 -19.86
CA ALA A 284 -16.64 10.65 -19.01
C ALA A 284 -16.08 10.82 -17.58
N TYR A 285 -15.70 9.71 -16.93
CA TYR A 285 -15.13 9.74 -15.58
C TYR A 285 -13.70 10.29 -15.51
N ASP A 286 -12.99 10.38 -16.63
CA ASP A 286 -11.66 11.03 -16.70
C ASP A 286 -11.79 12.56 -16.77
N SER A 287 -12.98 13.06 -17.12
CA SER A 287 -13.26 14.48 -17.41
C SER A 287 -13.92 15.23 -16.24
N VAL A 288 -14.24 14.55 -15.15
CA VAL A 288 -14.94 15.11 -13.97
C VAL A 288 -14.07 15.07 -12.72
N GLN A 289 -14.42 15.87 -11.71
CA GLN A 289 -13.62 15.99 -10.49
C GLN A 289 -14.00 14.95 -9.42
N PHE A 290 -13.17 14.86 -8.38
CA PHE A 290 -13.36 14.05 -7.18
C PHE A 290 -13.37 12.53 -7.41
N GLN A 291 -12.66 12.06 -8.43
CA GLN A 291 -12.57 10.65 -8.81
C GLN A 291 -11.42 9.90 -8.14
N ASN A 292 -10.48 10.63 -7.55
CA ASN A 292 -9.22 10.14 -7.00
C ASN A 292 -9.14 10.29 -5.47
N ALA A 293 -10.23 10.74 -4.84
CA ALA A 293 -10.37 10.82 -3.39
C ALA A 293 -11.65 10.15 -2.87
N ASN A 294 -11.53 9.53 -1.70
CA ASN A 294 -12.64 9.17 -0.83
C ASN A 294 -12.95 10.35 0.08
N HIS A 295 -14.24 10.65 0.26
CA HIS A 295 -14.71 11.73 1.13
C HIS A 295 -15.41 11.12 2.34
N SER A 296 -15.10 11.59 3.54
CA SER A 296 -15.76 11.17 4.77
C SER A 296 -16.13 12.38 5.62
N VAL A 297 -17.32 12.37 6.20
CA VAL A 297 -17.74 13.39 7.16
C VAL A 297 -17.31 12.95 8.55
N ARG A 298 -16.62 13.82 9.30
CA ARG A 298 -16.34 13.58 10.72
C ARG A 298 -17.50 14.12 11.55
N VAL A 299 -18.14 13.23 12.28
CA VAL A 299 -19.20 13.54 13.25
C VAL A 299 -18.66 13.42 14.66
N THR A 300 -19.19 14.22 15.59
CA THR A 300 -18.91 14.08 17.03
C THR A 300 -19.97 13.22 17.69
N ASP A 301 -19.70 12.76 18.91
CA ASP A 301 -20.69 12.04 19.71
C ASP A 301 -21.91 12.94 20.00
N GLU A 302 -21.72 14.25 20.23
CA GLU A 302 -22.84 15.17 20.42
C GLU A 302 -23.73 15.25 19.18
N PHE A 303 -23.13 15.31 17.98
CA PHE A 303 -23.89 15.26 16.73
C PHE A 303 -24.70 13.96 16.63
N MET A 304 -24.07 12.82 16.92
CA MET A 304 -24.73 11.50 16.83
C MET A 304 -25.85 11.31 17.85
N GLN A 305 -25.79 11.98 19.00
CA GLN A 305 -26.85 11.95 20.02
C GLN A 305 -28.01 12.89 19.72
N ALA A 306 -27.78 13.93 18.92
CA ALA A 306 -28.78 14.93 18.58
C ALA A 306 -29.73 14.50 17.43
N VAL A 307 -29.37 13.45 16.69
CA VAL A 307 -30.12 12.89 15.55
C VAL A 307 -30.89 11.63 15.94
#